data_AF-A5A9P0-F1
#
_entry.id   AF-A5A9P0-F1
#
_cell.length_a   1.000
_cell.length_b   1.000
_cell.length_c   1.000
_cell.angle_alpha   90.00
_cell.angle_beta   90.00
_cell.angle_gamma   90.00
#
_symmetry.space_group_name_H-M   'P 1'
#
loop_
_entity.id
_entity.type
_entity.pdbx_description
1 polymer ?
#
loop_
_entity_poly.entity_id
_entity_poly.type
_entity_poly.pdbx_seq_one_letter_code
_entity_poly.pdbx_strand_id
1 'polypeptide(L)'
;TDAQHFLKLCPHAQLYCFEPDPRASARFKKKMGSDLDKVKLFEIAISDRNGTVDFHPSNGEGDAKEWDLSGSIRRPKNHLTEYDWVRFDRPISIETRRLDDWCSEANLNNIDFIWMDV
;
A
#
# COMPACT_ATOMS: atom_id res chain seq x y z
N THR A 1 -0.63 0.00 13.67
CA THR A 1 -1.20 0.23 12.33
C THR A 1 -2.62 -0.28 12.36
N ASP A 2 -3.46 0.00 11.38
CA ASP A 2 -4.80 -0.62 11.34
C ASP A 2 -4.71 -2.15 11.34
N ALA A 3 -3.69 -2.71 10.70
CA ALA A 3 -3.39 -4.14 10.77
C ALA A 3 -3.24 -4.67 12.22
N GLN A 4 -2.53 -3.96 13.10
CA GLN A 4 -2.41 -4.36 14.52
C GLN A 4 -3.76 -4.25 15.25
N HIS A 5 -4.59 -3.26 14.91
CA HIS A 5 -5.94 -3.15 15.46
C HIS A 5 -6.83 -4.31 15.00
N PHE A 6 -6.77 -4.68 13.72
CA PHE A 6 -7.49 -5.84 13.19
C PHE A 6 -7.03 -7.15 13.83
N LEU A 7 -5.72 -7.37 14.00
CA LEU A 7 -5.21 -8.54 14.73
C LEU A 7 -5.64 -8.56 16.20
N LYS A 8 -5.83 -7.41 16.84
CA LYS A 8 -6.34 -7.35 18.21
C LYS A 8 -7.83 -7.70 18.27
N LEU A 9 -8.62 -7.23 17.31
CA LEU A 9 -10.06 -7.47 17.23
C LEU A 9 -10.38 -8.90 16.76
N CYS A 10 -9.59 -9.42 15.84
CA CYS A 10 -9.74 -10.75 15.24
C CYS A 10 -8.38 -11.48 15.23
N PRO A 11 -7.91 -12.03 16.38
CA PRO A 11 -6.59 -12.64 16.52
C PRO A 11 -6.31 -13.86 15.63
N HIS A 12 -7.36 -14.46 15.08
CA HIS A 12 -7.29 -15.62 14.19
C HIS A 12 -7.55 -15.26 12.72
N ALA A 13 -7.68 -13.98 12.39
CA ALA A 13 -7.87 -13.54 11.01
C ALA A 13 -6.64 -13.87 10.17
N GLN A 14 -6.87 -14.28 8.92
CA GLN A 14 -5.82 -14.31 7.92
C GLN A 14 -5.71 -12.90 7.31
N LEU A 15 -4.69 -12.16 7.73
CA LEU A 15 -4.54 -10.76 7.31
C LEU A 15 -3.54 -10.64 6.15
N TYR A 16 -4.04 -10.16 5.02
CA TYR A 16 -3.29 -9.91 3.80
C TYR A 16 -3.22 -8.40 3.55
N CYS A 17 -2.02 -7.86 3.43
CA CYS A 17 -1.78 -6.43 3.27
C CYS A 17 -1.06 -6.16 1.95
N PHE A 18 -1.38 -5.05 1.28
CA PHE A 18 -0.78 -4.63 0.02
C PHE A 18 -0.27 -3.21 0.18
N GLU A 19 1.00 -2.98 -0.13
CA GLU A 19 1.63 -1.64 -0.06
C GLU A 19 2.75 -1.54 -1.10
N PRO A 20 2.57 -0.80 -2.19
CA PRO A 20 3.58 -0.68 -3.24
C PRO A 20 4.74 0.26 -2.92
N ASP A 21 4.60 1.23 -2.01
CA ASP A 21 5.70 2.15 -1.68
C ASP A 21 6.71 1.43 -0.76
N PRO A 22 7.97 1.22 -1.21
CA PRO A 22 8.97 0.51 -0.43
C PRO A 22 9.32 1.21 0.89
N ARG A 23 9.08 2.52 1.02
CA ARG A 23 9.30 3.27 2.26
C ARG A 23 8.20 2.97 3.26
N ALA A 24 6.95 3.01 2.81
CA ALA A 24 5.79 2.69 3.64
C ALA A 24 5.83 1.22 4.08
N SER A 25 6.15 0.30 3.17
CA SER A 25 6.28 -1.13 3.47
C SER A 25 7.38 -1.40 4.49
N ALA A 26 8.54 -0.73 4.39
CA ALA A 26 9.62 -0.86 5.36
C ALA A 26 9.22 -0.34 6.75
N ARG A 27 8.53 0.81 6.82
CA ARG A 27 8.01 1.33 8.11
C ARG A 27 6.91 0.45 8.68
N PHE A 28 6.06 -0.13 7.84
CA PHE A 28 5.06 -1.11 8.26
C PHE A 28 5.74 -2.32 8.90
N LYS A 29 6.70 -2.95 8.22
CA LYS A 29 7.45 -4.12 8.75
C LYS A 29 8.07 -3.80 10.11
N LYS A 30 8.73 -2.63 10.25
CA LYS A 30 9.30 -2.18 11.53
C LYS A 30 8.24 -1.98 12.62
N LYS A 31 7.09 -1.39 12.29
CA LYS A 31 6.02 -1.09 13.25
C LYS A 31 5.25 -2.33 13.70
N MET A 32 5.12 -3.33 12.83
CA MET A 32 4.49 -4.61 13.17
C MET A 32 5.29 -5.39 14.20
N GLY A 33 6.63 -5.32 14.18
CA GLY A 33 7.47 -6.03 15.14
C GLY A 33 7.15 -7.54 15.14
N SER A 34 6.88 -8.10 16.32
CA SER A 34 6.53 -9.52 16.48
C SER A 34 5.17 -9.90 15.85
N ASP A 35 4.28 -8.94 15.58
CA ASP A 35 3.02 -9.24 14.89
C ASP A 35 3.20 -9.43 13.39
N LEU A 36 4.39 -9.18 12.84
CA LEU A 36 4.67 -9.35 11.41
C LEU A 36 4.44 -10.81 10.96
N ASP A 37 4.71 -11.79 11.82
CA ASP A 37 4.49 -13.22 11.52
C ASP A 37 3.00 -13.59 11.36
N LYS A 38 2.09 -12.71 11.78
CA LYS A 38 0.64 -12.91 11.68
C LYS A 38 0.03 -12.27 10.42
N VAL A 39 0.84 -11.60 9.59
CA VAL A 39 0.36 -10.92 8.38
C VAL A 39 1.16 -11.35 7.15
N LYS A 40 0.52 -11.35 5.99
CA LYS A 40 1.20 -11.51 4.71
C LYS A 40 1.18 -10.17 3.98
N LEU A 41 2.34 -9.51 3.92
CA LEU A 41 2.52 -8.25 3.21
C LEU A 41 3.04 -8.50 1.80
N PHE A 42 2.37 -7.92 0.81
CA PHE A 42 2.78 -7.92 -0.60
C PHE A 42 3.17 -6.51 -1.02
N GLU A 43 4.37 -6.37 -1.57
CA GLU A 43 4.90 -5.08 -2.04
C GLU A 43 4.47 -4.82 -3.49
N ILE A 44 3.15 -4.84 -3.72
CA ILE A 44 2.49 -4.69 -5.02
C ILE A 44 1.29 -3.75 -4.87
N ALA A 45 0.83 -3.15 -5.97
CA ALA A 45 -0.44 -2.43 -5.99
C ALA A 45 -1.59 -3.33 -6.47
N ILE A 46 -2.76 -3.20 -5.84
CA ILE A 46 -4.00 -3.73 -6.40
C ILE A 46 -4.51 -2.77 -7.49
N SER A 47 -4.84 -3.32 -8.66
CA SER A 47 -5.14 -2.55 -9.87
C SER A 47 -6.21 -3.23 -10.73
N ASP A 48 -6.63 -2.56 -11.80
CA ASP A 48 -7.55 -3.08 -12.82
C ASP A 48 -6.87 -4.07 -13.79
N ARG A 49 -5.55 -4.23 -13.71
CA ARG A 49 -4.75 -5.09 -14.57
C ARG A 49 -3.56 -5.70 -13.83
N ASN A 50 -3.10 -6.84 -14.33
CA ASN A 50 -1.82 -7.43 -13.94
C ASN A 50 -0.68 -6.85 -14.77
N GLY A 51 0.53 -6.85 -14.21
CA GLY A 51 1.75 -6.46 -14.91
C GLY A 51 2.51 -5.42 -14.11
N THR A 52 3.15 -4.48 -14.80
CA THR A 52 3.89 -3.38 -14.19
C THR A 52 3.26 -2.02 -14.53
N VAL A 53 3.39 -1.07 -13.62
CA VAL A 53 2.95 0.32 -13.83
C VAL A 53 3.93 1.28 -13.16
N ASP A 54 3.96 2.51 -13.66
CA ASP A 54 4.60 3.62 -12.96
C ASP A 54 3.76 3.98 -11.73
N PHE A 55 4.35 3.81 -10.55
CA PHE A 55 3.88 4.41 -9.31
C PHE A 55 4.56 5.75 -9.11
N HIS A 56 3.77 6.76 -8.76
CA HIS A 56 4.22 8.10 -8.44
C HIS A 56 4.23 8.24 -6.91
N PRO A 57 5.34 7.89 -6.23
CA PRO A 57 5.47 8.10 -4.80
C PRO A 57 5.38 9.60 -4.52
N SER A 58 4.59 9.97 -3.50
CA SER A 58 4.64 11.34 -3.02
C SER A 58 5.97 11.60 -2.31
N ASN A 59 6.32 12.87 -2.20
CA ASN A 59 7.35 13.38 -1.32
C ASN A 59 6.93 14.78 -0.87
N GLY A 60 7.70 15.38 0.04
CA GLY A 60 7.46 16.73 0.49
C GLY A 60 8.75 17.54 0.64
N GLU A 61 8.58 18.85 0.78
CA GLU A 61 9.66 19.78 1.10
C GLU A 61 9.70 20.13 2.59
N GLY A 62 10.85 20.62 3.08
CA GLY A 62 11.02 21.04 4.47
C GLY A 62 10.72 19.91 5.47
N ASP A 63 9.83 20.20 6.42
CA ASP A 63 9.42 19.25 7.46
C ASP A 63 8.61 18.06 6.92
N ALA A 64 8.09 18.16 5.68
CA ALA A 64 7.34 17.10 5.02
C ALA A 64 8.21 16.18 4.16
N LYS A 65 9.54 16.25 4.28
CA LYS A 65 10.45 15.34 3.58
C LYS A 65 10.11 13.88 3.89
N GLU A 66 10.15 13.03 2.86
CA GLU A 66 9.74 11.62 2.89
C GLU A 66 8.23 11.40 3.06
N TRP A 67 7.38 12.39 2.74
CA TRP A 67 5.92 12.22 2.75
C TRP A 67 5.45 11.14 1.78
N ASP A 68 4.84 10.07 2.27
CA ASP A 68 4.40 8.93 1.46
C ASP A 68 2.92 8.57 1.67
N LEU A 69 2.09 9.56 2.02
CA LEU A 69 0.66 9.39 2.28
C LEU A 69 -0.22 9.81 1.08
N SER A 70 0.38 10.04 -0.09
CA SER A 70 -0.34 10.55 -1.27
C SER A 70 0.15 9.96 -2.59
N GLY A 71 0.92 8.87 -2.53
CA GLY A 71 1.42 8.19 -3.72
C GLY A 71 0.29 7.57 -4.57
N SER A 72 0.48 7.47 -5.88
CA SER A 72 -0.55 6.90 -6.76
C SER A 72 0.02 6.26 -8.02
N ILE A 73 -0.63 5.20 -8.51
CA ILE A 73 -0.40 4.65 -9.86
C ILE A 73 -1.02 5.53 -10.96
N ARG A 74 -1.86 6.50 -10.59
CA ARG A 74 -2.37 7.52 -11.51
C ARG A 74 -1.51 8.77 -11.38
N ARG A 75 -1.10 9.33 -12.51
CA ARG A 75 -0.34 10.58 -12.49
C ARG A 75 -1.14 11.67 -11.75
N PRO A 76 -0.62 12.24 -10.65
CA PRO A 76 -1.27 13.31 -9.92
C PRO A 76 -1.39 14.55 -10.79
N LYS A 77 -2.58 15.17 -10.83
CA LYS A 77 -2.84 16.38 -11.63
C LYS A 77 -3.13 17.61 -10.77
N ASN A 78 -3.99 17.45 -9.77
CA ASN A 78 -4.55 18.57 -9.00
C ASN A 78 -4.01 18.66 -7.57
N HIS A 79 -3.25 17.66 -7.08
CA HIS A 79 -2.77 17.68 -5.69
C HIS A 79 -1.74 18.80 -5.42
N LEU A 80 -1.09 19.28 -6.48
CA LEU A 80 -0.13 20.38 -6.44
C LEU A 80 -0.78 21.77 -6.23
N THR A 81 -2.10 21.90 -6.39
CA THR A 81 -2.78 23.20 -6.22
C THR A 81 -3.27 23.44 -4.79
N GLU A 82 -3.43 22.37 -3.99
CA GLU A 82 -3.87 22.46 -2.58
C GLU A 82 -2.70 22.32 -1.60
N TYR A 83 -1.68 21.52 -1.94
CA TYR A 83 -0.47 21.32 -1.12
C TYR A 83 0.77 21.49 -2.00
N ASP A 84 1.24 22.73 -2.12
CA ASP A 84 2.37 23.13 -2.97
C ASP A 84 3.71 22.48 -2.57
N TRP A 85 3.82 22.05 -1.31
CA TRP A 85 4.97 21.32 -0.77
C TRP A 85 4.98 19.84 -1.16
N VAL A 86 3.86 19.26 -1.63
CA VAL A 86 3.84 17.86 -2.07
C VAL A 86 4.44 17.75 -3.47
N ARG A 87 5.29 16.75 -3.67
CA ARG A 87 6.00 16.47 -4.90
C ARG A 87 5.83 15.02 -5.34
N PHE A 88 6.07 14.78 -6.62
CA PHE A 88 6.00 13.46 -7.25
C PHE A 88 7.19 13.30 -8.21
N ASP A 89 8.40 13.36 -7.65
CA ASP A 89 9.62 13.67 -8.39
C ASP A 89 10.05 12.53 -9.33
N ARG A 90 10.00 11.29 -8.85
CA ARG A 90 10.53 10.14 -9.57
C ARG A 90 9.58 8.95 -9.48
N PRO A 91 8.91 8.61 -10.59
CA PRO A 91 8.13 7.38 -10.65
C PRO A 91 9.04 6.16 -10.46
N ILE A 92 8.49 5.13 -9.86
CA ILE A 92 9.11 3.81 -9.73
C ILE A 92 8.22 2.77 -10.41
N SER A 93 8.83 1.79 -11.08
CA SER A 93 8.08 0.67 -11.66
C SER A 93 7.75 -0.32 -10.56
N ILE A 94 6.47 -0.59 -10.36
CA ILE A 94 5.97 -1.56 -9.39
C ILE A 94 5.17 -2.66 -10.08
N GLU A 95 5.03 -3.80 -9.40
CA GLU A 95 4.08 -4.82 -9.82
C GLU A 95 2.64 -4.43 -9.44
N THR A 96 1.72 -4.83 -10.31
CA THR A 96 0.28 -4.71 -10.11
C THR A 96 -0.38 -6.07 -10.23
N ARG A 97 -1.44 -6.27 -9.45
CA ARG A 97 -2.32 -7.43 -9.55
C ARG A 97 -3.77 -6.99 -9.47
N ARG A 98 -4.64 -7.64 -10.24
CA ARG A 98 -6.08 -7.63 -9.96
C ARG A 98 -6.32 -8.41 -8.68
N LEU A 99 -7.23 -7.91 -7.85
CA LEU A 99 -7.57 -8.58 -6.59
C LEU A 99 -8.10 -9.99 -6.86
N ASP A 100 -8.97 -10.16 -7.87
CA ASP A 100 -9.52 -11.47 -8.25
C ASP A 100 -8.44 -12.50 -8.60
N ASP A 101 -7.43 -12.07 -9.37
CA ASP A 101 -6.36 -12.95 -9.82
C ASP A 101 -5.46 -13.33 -8.64
N TRP A 102 -5.12 -12.37 -7.77
CA TRP A 102 -4.37 -12.64 -6.55
C TRP A 102 -5.14 -13.56 -5.59
N CYS A 103 -6.47 -13.38 -5.45
CA CYS A 103 -7.29 -14.28 -4.64
C CYS A 103 -7.28 -15.72 -5.18
N SER A 104 -7.35 -15.88 -6.50
CA SER A 104 -7.21 -17.20 -7.15
C SER A 104 -5.83 -17.82 -6.87
N GLU A 105 -4.75 -17.06 -6.98
CA GLU A 105 -3.38 -17.51 -6.68
C GLU A 105 -3.21 -17.92 -5.21
N ALA A 106 -3.83 -17.17 -4.30
CA ALA A 106 -3.80 -17.43 -2.87
C ALA A 106 -4.77 -18.55 -2.44
N ASN A 107 -5.55 -19.12 -3.37
CA ASN A 107 -6.65 -20.06 -3.10
C ASN A 107 -7.68 -19.51 -2.09
N LEU A 108 -7.95 -18.21 -2.17
CA LEU A 108 -8.93 -17.52 -1.34
C LEU A 108 -10.25 -17.39 -2.10
N ASN A 109 -11.23 -18.18 -1.68
CA ASN A 109 -12.56 -18.20 -2.29
C ASN A 109 -13.53 -17.15 -1.71
N ASN A 110 -13.20 -16.57 -0.56
CA ASN A 110 -14.03 -15.57 0.12
C ASN A 110 -13.16 -14.52 0.80
N ILE A 111 -13.65 -13.28 0.82
CA ILE A 111 -13.07 -12.17 1.59
C ILE A 111 -14.16 -11.68 2.54
N ASP A 112 -13.93 -11.81 3.84
CA ASP A 112 -14.91 -11.39 4.85
C ASP A 112 -14.96 -9.87 5.04
N PHE A 113 -13.83 -9.19 4.80
CA PHE A 113 -13.69 -7.76 5.00
C PHE A 113 -12.54 -7.17 4.15
N ILE A 114 -12.78 -5.99 3.58
CA ILE A 114 -11.76 -5.19 2.90
C ILE A 114 -11.67 -3.82 3.61
N TRP A 115 -10.48 -3.50 4.09
CA TRP A 115 -10.09 -2.14 4.46
C TRP A 115 -9.21 -1.59 3.35
N MET A 116 -9.65 -0.53 2.69
CA MET A 116 -8.94 0.05 1.55
C MET A 116 -9.10 1.56 1.56
N ASP A 117 -7.97 2.25 1.65
CA ASP A 117 -7.82 3.70 1.50
C ASP A 117 -6.69 3.91 0.48
N VAL A 118 -7.05 4.29 -0.75
CA VAL A 118 -6.20 4.29 -1.96
C VAL A 118 -6.42 5.50 -2.84
#